data_AF-A0A9K3I856-F1
#
_entry.id   AF-A0A9K3I856-F1
#
_cell.length_a   1.000
_cell.length_b   1.000
_cell.length_c   1.000
_cell.angle_alpha   90.00
_cell.angle_beta   90.00
_cell.angle_gamma   90.00
#
_symmetry.space_group_name_H-M   'P 1'
#
loop_
_entity.id
_entity.type
_entity.pdbx_description
1 polymer ?
#
loop_
_entity_poly.entity_id
_entity_poly.type
_entity_poly.pdbx_seq_one_letter_code
_entity_poly.pdbx_strand_id
1 'polypeptide(L)'
;MMTKINFLNGLYQQADRTRGSGCKDLDVMKVALKEFKERYPNGFQHVEAWEVVRKHDKWAQVPLLGEEGDGSAQKRKPVDVDPSIPDMNEDPSPQRTQRRDKSQATSSEGSSAELAAQFKEYTAMKEAKHAMKLEAIELRKKRESEARELISEQHETMKYYNYDRDMKTFLKPHDDALPNMLSFILARKRDIANKYGWPCDF
;
A
#
# COMPACT_ATOMS: atom_id res chain seq x y z
N MET A 1 9.29 -1.41 -6.59
CA MET A 1 8.62 -2.14 -5.49
C MET A 1 8.50 -3.64 -5.80
N MET A 2 7.96 -4.02 -6.96
CA MET A 2 7.84 -5.42 -7.41
C MET A 2 9.14 -6.23 -7.30
N THR A 3 10.28 -5.63 -7.66
CA THR A 3 11.61 -6.29 -7.60
C THR A 3 12.03 -6.69 -6.17
N LYS A 4 11.70 -5.87 -5.16
CA LYS A 4 11.99 -6.18 -3.75
C LYS A 4 11.11 -7.31 -3.23
N ILE A 5 9.83 -7.30 -3.60
CA ILE A 5 8.86 -8.33 -3.21
C ILE A 5 9.25 -9.67 -3.83
N ASN A 6 9.54 -9.69 -5.13
CA ASN A 6 9.94 -10.92 -5.82
C ASN A 6 11.25 -11.49 -5.26
N PHE A 7 12.20 -10.62 -4.86
CA PHE A 7 13.43 -11.05 -4.24
C PHE A 7 13.20 -11.67 -2.85
N LEU A 8 12.41 -11.03 -1.97
CA LEU A 8 12.04 -11.60 -0.68
C LEU A 8 11.30 -12.94 -0.86
N ASN A 9 10.38 -13.03 -1.82
CA ASN A 9 9.65 -14.26 -2.12
C ASN A 9 10.60 -15.39 -2.55
N GLY A 10 11.63 -15.07 -3.33
CA GLY A 10 12.68 -16.01 -3.71
C GLY A 10 13.44 -16.55 -2.49
N LEU A 11 13.86 -15.65 -1.58
CA LEU A 11 14.54 -16.02 -0.33
C LEU A 11 13.64 -16.87 0.58
N TYR A 12 12.36 -16.51 0.67
CA TYR A 12 11.37 -17.26 1.44
C TYR A 12 11.21 -18.69 0.92
N GLN A 13 11.01 -18.86 -0.39
CA GLN A 13 10.90 -20.18 -1.01
C GLN A 13 12.18 -21.01 -0.85
N GLN A 14 13.35 -20.36 -0.88
CA GLN A 14 14.63 -21.03 -0.65
C GLN A 14 14.74 -21.54 0.79
N ALA A 15 14.42 -20.69 1.77
CA ALA A 15 14.42 -21.05 3.19
C ALA A 15 13.37 -22.11 3.53
N ASP A 16 12.22 -22.10 2.84
CA ASP A 16 11.17 -23.10 3.04
C ASP A 16 11.56 -24.48 2.51
N ARG A 17 12.30 -24.53 1.38
CA ARG A 17 12.81 -25.79 0.80
C ARG A 17 13.87 -26.47 1.68
N THR A 18 14.66 -25.70 2.42
CA THR A 18 15.72 -26.22 3.30
C THR A 18 15.25 -26.36 4.75
N ARG A 19 13.94 -26.18 5.00
CA ARG A 19 13.36 -26.17 6.33
C ARG A 19 13.43 -27.54 7.01
N GLY A 20 14.01 -27.58 8.21
CA GLY A 20 13.99 -28.77 9.06
C GLY A 20 12.60 -29.08 9.64
N SER A 21 12.36 -30.34 10.00
CA SER A 21 11.11 -30.77 10.64
C SER A 21 10.88 -30.00 11.95
N GLY A 22 9.66 -29.50 12.16
CA GLY A 22 9.27 -28.72 13.34
C GLY A 22 9.55 -27.21 13.29
N CYS A 23 10.15 -26.72 12.21
CA CYS A 23 10.39 -25.28 12.02
C CYS A 23 9.08 -24.55 11.63
N LYS A 24 8.77 -23.45 12.30
CA LYS A 24 7.54 -22.68 12.06
C LYS A 24 7.73 -21.72 10.90
N ASP A 25 6.62 -21.36 10.25
CA ASP A 25 6.55 -20.37 9.18
C ASP A 25 7.27 -19.05 9.54
N LEU A 26 7.09 -18.61 10.79
CA LEU A 26 7.75 -17.42 11.33
C LEU A 26 9.27 -17.52 11.31
N ASP A 27 9.83 -18.70 11.51
CA ASP A 27 11.28 -18.90 11.56
C ASP A 27 11.85 -18.88 10.14
N VAL A 28 11.14 -19.44 9.16
CA VAL A 28 11.45 -19.31 7.72
C VAL A 28 11.45 -17.84 7.29
N MET A 29 10.41 -17.11 7.69
CA MET A 29 10.28 -15.68 7.38
C MET A 29 11.42 -14.85 8.02
N LYS A 30 11.84 -15.17 9.25
CA LYS A 30 12.98 -14.49 9.90
C LYS A 30 14.28 -14.71 9.13
N VAL A 31 14.53 -15.92 8.65
CA VAL A 31 15.72 -16.24 7.83
C VAL A 31 15.70 -15.44 6.53
N ALA A 32 14.57 -15.47 5.80
CA ALA A 32 14.42 -14.73 4.56
C ALA A 32 14.58 -13.20 4.76
N LEU A 33 14.03 -12.66 5.84
CA LEU A 33 14.16 -11.23 6.18
C LEU A 33 15.58 -10.85 6.59
N LYS A 34 16.32 -11.75 7.26
CA LYS A 34 17.73 -11.52 7.61
C LYS A 34 18.58 -11.36 6.35
N GLU A 35 18.47 -12.31 5.42
CA GLU A 35 19.20 -12.25 4.13
C GLU A 35 18.72 -11.09 3.25
N PHE A 36 17.44 -10.76 3.30
CA PHE A 36 16.90 -9.59 2.59
C PHE A 36 17.52 -8.27 3.06
N LYS A 37 17.75 -8.12 4.37
CA LYS A 37 18.33 -6.91 4.97
C LYS A 37 19.79 -6.70 4.59
N GLU A 38 20.55 -7.76 4.29
CA GLU A 38 21.93 -7.64 3.79
C GLU A 38 21.98 -6.92 2.45
N ARG A 39 20.99 -7.17 1.58
CA ARG A 39 20.91 -6.54 0.25
C ARG A 39 20.14 -5.22 0.26
N TYR A 40 19.18 -5.08 1.16
CA TYR A 40 18.33 -3.89 1.29
C TYR A 40 18.28 -3.43 2.76
N PRO A 41 19.26 -2.61 3.20
CA PRO A 41 19.35 -2.17 4.60
C PRO A 41 18.08 -1.44 5.08
N ASN A 42 17.51 -0.60 4.22
CA ASN A 42 16.28 0.17 4.48
C ASN A 42 14.99 -0.66 4.28
N GLY A 43 15.13 -1.97 4.07
CA GLY A 43 14.08 -2.97 3.93
C GLY A 43 12.80 -2.51 3.23
N PHE A 44 11.69 -2.74 3.93
CA PHE A 44 10.35 -2.26 3.61
C PHE A 44 9.96 -1.15 4.57
N GLN A 45 9.91 0.09 4.08
CA GLN A 45 9.60 1.28 4.88
C GLN A 45 8.25 1.19 5.61
N HIS A 46 7.27 0.47 5.06
CA HIS A 46 5.97 0.28 5.72
C HIS A 46 6.06 -0.65 6.95
N VAL A 47 7.01 -1.57 6.99
CA VAL A 47 7.25 -2.42 8.16
C VAL A 47 7.87 -1.60 9.28
N GLU A 48 8.85 -0.74 8.96
CA GLU A 48 9.47 0.18 9.93
C GLU A 48 8.44 1.17 10.49
N ALA A 49 7.63 1.78 9.62
CA ALA A 49 6.54 2.66 10.04
C ALA A 49 5.54 1.94 10.96
N TRP A 50 5.22 0.67 10.66
CA TRP A 50 4.35 -0.14 11.49
C TRP A 50 4.96 -0.48 12.85
N GLU A 51 6.27 -0.76 12.93
CA GLU A 51 6.95 -1.00 14.20
C GLU A 51 6.91 0.23 15.12
N VAL A 52 7.02 1.44 14.55
CA VAL A 52 6.88 2.70 15.31
C VAL A 52 5.44 2.85 15.82
N VAL A 53 4.44 2.66 14.95
CA VAL A 53 3.02 2.82 15.31
C VAL A 53 2.58 1.80 16.35
N ARG A 54 3.01 0.54 16.24
CA ARG A 54 2.62 -0.52 17.19
C ARG A 54 3.15 -0.28 18.61
N LYS A 55 4.30 0.39 18.74
CA LYS A 55 4.90 0.74 20.04
C LYS A 55 4.33 2.02 20.64
N HIS A 56 3.55 2.78 19.89
CA HIS A 56 2.96 4.02 20.37
C HIS A 56 1.91 3.73 21.44
N ASP A 57 1.88 4.50 22.54
CA ASP A 57 1.05 4.24 23.73
C ASP A 57 -0.44 4.07 23.44
N LYS A 58 -0.97 4.81 22.45
CA LYS A 58 -2.35 4.64 21.95
C LYS A 58 -2.68 3.20 21.52
N TRP A 59 -1.68 2.46 21.04
CA TRP A 59 -1.79 1.10 20.52
C TRP A 59 -1.03 0.07 21.36
N ALA A 60 -0.32 0.52 22.40
CA ALA A 60 0.25 -0.37 23.40
C ALA A 60 -0.89 -1.07 24.14
N GLN A 61 -0.72 -2.35 24.46
CA GLN A 61 -1.71 -3.04 25.28
C GLN A 61 -1.75 -2.35 26.64
N VAL A 62 -2.85 -1.68 26.94
CA VAL A 62 -3.11 -1.09 28.25
C VAL A 62 -3.10 -2.24 29.25
N PRO A 63 -2.17 -2.28 30.22
CA PRO A 63 -2.27 -3.22 31.33
C PRO A 63 -3.62 -2.96 32.00
N LEU A 64 -4.50 -3.95 31.97
CA LEU A 64 -5.72 -3.89 32.77
C LEU A 64 -5.25 -3.77 34.21
N LEU A 65 -5.56 -2.63 34.84
CA LEU A 65 -5.19 -2.31 36.21
C LEU A 65 -5.83 -3.37 37.12
N GLY A 66 -5.07 -4.40 37.52
CA GLY A 66 -5.62 -5.50 38.33
C GLY A 66 -4.83 -6.81 38.44
N GLU A 67 -3.60 -6.95 37.91
CA GLU A 67 -2.78 -8.13 38.20
C GLU A 67 -1.35 -7.70 38.58
N GLU A 68 -1.17 -7.47 39.88
CA GLU A 68 0.15 -7.65 40.50
C GLU A 68 0.39 -9.16 40.57
N GLY A 69 1.29 -9.67 39.74
CA GLY A 69 1.53 -11.10 39.68
C GLY A 69 2.68 -11.46 38.76
N ASP A 70 3.78 -11.85 39.40
CA ASP A 70 4.99 -12.43 38.84
C ASP A 70 4.72 -13.53 37.78
N GLY A 71 5.69 -13.73 36.90
CA GLY A 71 5.51 -14.41 35.62
C GLY A 71 4.89 -15.80 35.68
N SER A 72 4.01 -16.10 34.74
CA SER A 72 3.88 -17.42 34.13
C SER A 72 2.79 -17.38 33.07
N ALA A 73 3.04 -17.98 31.92
CA ALA A 73 2.05 -18.25 30.90
C ALA A 73 0.85 -19.01 31.50
N GLN A 74 -0.20 -18.28 31.87
CA GLN A 74 -1.48 -18.89 32.23
C GLN A 74 -2.12 -19.45 30.96
N LYS A 75 -1.85 -20.74 30.75
CA LYS A 75 -2.74 -21.65 30.04
C LYS A 75 -4.16 -21.35 30.50
N ARG A 76 -5.02 -20.88 29.59
CA ARG A 76 -6.46 -20.83 29.84
C ARG A 76 -6.89 -22.24 30.24
N LYS A 77 -7.34 -22.39 31.48
CA LYS A 77 -8.11 -23.55 31.94
C LYS A 77 -9.29 -23.72 30.97
N PRO A 78 -9.68 -24.95 30.61
CA PRO A 78 -10.92 -25.16 29.89
C PRO A 78 -12.06 -24.68 30.81
N VAL A 79 -12.72 -23.61 30.41
CA VAL A 79 -13.98 -23.20 31.00
C VAL A 79 -15.01 -24.21 30.51
N ASP A 80 -15.74 -24.79 31.46
CA ASP A 80 -16.85 -25.70 31.22
C ASP A 80 -17.78 -25.11 30.15
N VAL A 81 -18.03 -25.88 29.11
CA VAL A 81 -18.83 -25.44 27.96
C VAL A 81 -20.29 -25.36 28.41
N ASP A 82 -20.78 -24.14 28.63
CA ASP A 82 -22.21 -23.86 28.70
C ASP A 82 -22.87 -24.29 27.36
N PRO A 83 -23.85 -25.21 27.36
CA PRO A 83 -24.41 -25.81 26.14
C PRO A 83 -25.22 -24.86 25.22
N SER A 84 -25.20 -23.55 25.42
CA SER A 84 -26.11 -22.61 24.74
C SER A 84 -25.54 -21.87 23.52
N ILE A 85 -24.39 -22.28 22.97
CA ILE A 85 -23.80 -21.65 21.78
C ILE A 85 -23.87 -22.63 20.59
N PRO A 86 -24.63 -22.33 19.52
CA PRO A 86 -24.63 -23.16 18.31
C PRO A 86 -23.27 -23.09 17.60
N ASP A 87 -22.67 -24.25 17.38
CA ASP A 87 -21.51 -24.44 16.51
C ASP A 87 -21.93 -24.17 15.05
N MET A 88 -21.31 -23.16 14.42
CA MET A 88 -21.61 -22.73 13.05
C MET A 88 -20.74 -23.42 11.99
N ASN A 89 -20.08 -24.53 12.32
CA ASN A 89 -19.16 -25.20 11.41
C ASN A 89 -19.56 -26.66 11.12
N GLU A 90 -20.75 -26.89 10.55
CA GLU A 90 -21.07 -28.15 9.88
C GLU A 90 -21.57 -27.94 8.43
N ASP A 91 -20.87 -28.62 7.52
CA ASP A 91 -21.13 -28.81 6.09
C ASP A 91 -22.51 -29.47 5.86
N PRO A 92 -23.30 -29.13 4.83
CA PRO A 92 -24.69 -29.56 4.74
C PRO A 92 -24.75 -30.96 4.12
N SER A 93 -24.73 -31.99 4.96
CA SER A 93 -25.16 -33.35 4.58
C SER A 93 -26.44 -33.70 5.35
N PRO A 94 -27.56 -34.05 4.69
CA PRO A 94 -28.85 -34.12 5.35
C PRO A 94 -28.98 -35.42 6.15
N GLN A 95 -28.70 -35.38 7.46
CA GLN A 95 -29.09 -36.45 8.38
C GLN A 95 -30.48 -36.20 8.96
N ARG A 96 -31.40 -37.09 8.58
CA ARG A 96 -32.81 -37.17 8.98
C ARG A 96 -32.94 -37.37 10.49
N THR A 97 -33.41 -36.36 11.22
CA THR A 97 -33.75 -36.50 12.64
C THR A 97 -35.26 -36.58 12.89
N GLN A 98 -35.56 -37.42 13.87
CA GLN A 98 -36.85 -37.99 14.26
C GLN A 98 -37.79 -36.97 14.91
N ARG A 99 -39.10 -37.19 14.71
CA ARG A 99 -40.21 -36.44 15.32
C ARG A 99 -40.12 -36.45 16.85
N ARG A 100 -40.27 -35.27 17.47
CA ARG A 100 -40.78 -35.13 18.84
C ARG A 100 -41.64 -33.88 18.98
N ASP A 101 -42.78 -34.08 19.61
CA ASP A 101 -43.92 -33.18 19.69
C ASP A 101 -43.71 -31.93 20.56
N LYS A 102 -44.26 -30.83 20.05
CA LYS A 102 -44.98 -29.74 20.73
C LYS A 102 -44.42 -29.26 22.08
N SER A 103 -43.61 -28.22 22.05
CA SER A 103 -43.59 -27.21 23.13
C SER A 103 -43.74 -25.81 22.54
N GLN A 104 -44.53 -25.01 23.24
CA GLN A 104 -45.15 -23.78 22.82
C GLN A 104 -44.11 -22.65 22.83
N ALA A 105 -43.84 -22.07 21.65
CA ALA A 105 -42.94 -20.92 21.52
C ALA A 105 -43.56 -19.70 22.20
N THR A 106 -42.90 -19.17 23.23
CA THR A 106 -43.14 -17.80 23.69
C THR A 106 -42.58 -16.86 22.63
N SER A 107 -43.50 -16.11 22.02
CA SER A 107 -43.23 -15.04 21.06
C SER A 107 -42.31 -14.00 21.70
N SER A 108 -41.06 -13.94 21.26
CA SER A 108 -40.25 -12.72 21.33
C SER A 108 -40.30 -12.13 19.93
N GLU A 109 -41.34 -11.30 19.70
CA GLU A 109 -41.59 -10.53 18.49
C GLU A 109 -40.45 -9.54 18.19
N GLY A 110 -39.36 -10.03 17.63
CA GLY A 110 -38.63 -9.25 16.63
C GLY A 110 -39.45 -9.34 15.34
N SER A 111 -40.29 -8.33 15.08
CA SER A 111 -41.21 -8.35 13.94
C SER A 111 -40.43 -8.61 12.65
N SER A 112 -40.88 -9.53 11.80
CA SER A 112 -40.27 -9.80 10.48
C SER A 112 -40.06 -8.53 9.65
N ALA A 113 -40.88 -7.49 9.89
CA ALA A 113 -40.75 -6.17 9.31
C ALA A 113 -39.50 -5.41 9.78
N GLU A 114 -39.08 -5.56 11.03
CA GLU A 114 -37.89 -4.94 11.61
C GLU A 114 -36.61 -5.54 11.01
N LEU A 115 -36.59 -6.86 10.84
CA LEU A 115 -35.49 -7.58 10.22
C LEU A 115 -35.38 -7.24 8.71
N ALA A 116 -36.53 -7.11 8.02
CA ALA A 116 -36.57 -6.63 6.64
C ALA A 116 -36.12 -5.16 6.50
N ALA A 117 -36.41 -4.31 7.47
CA ALA A 117 -35.93 -2.93 7.50
C ALA A 117 -34.41 -2.87 7.67
N GLN A 118 -33.85 -3.70 8.56
CA GLN A 118 -32.41 -3.77 8.81
C GLN A 118 -31.62 -4.22 7.57
N PHE A 119 -32.15 -5.17 6.79
CA PHE A 119 -31.54 -5.55 5.51
C PHE A 119 -31.56 -4.42 4.49
N LYS A 120 -32.67 -3.69 4.37
CA LYS A 120 -32.79 -2.53 3.46
C LYS A 120 -31.81 -1.43 3.84
N GLU A 121 -31.65 -1.17 5.14
CA GLU A 121 -30.70 -0.19 5.64
C GLU A 121 -29.25 -0.62 5.36
N TYR A 122 -28.91 -1.89 5.58
CA TYR A 122 -27.58 -2.42 5.25
C TYR A 122 -27.27 -2.33 3.75
N THR A 123 -28.23 -2.65 2.87
CA THR A 123 -28.04 -2.50 1.42
C THR A 123 -27.84 -1.05 1.03
N ALA A 124 -28.65 -0.13 1.56
CA ALA A 124 -28.52 1.30 1.31
C ALA A 124 -27.17 1.84 1.81
N MET A 125 -26.71 1.43 2.99
CA MET A 125 -25.42 1.82 3.54
C MET A 125 -24.25 1.28 2.71
N LYS A 126 -24.35 0.03 2.23
CA LYS A 126 -23.33 -0.58 1.37
C LYS A 126 -23.22 0.16 0.04
N GLU A 127 -24.35 0.52 -0.56
CA GLU A 127 -24.41 1.31 -1.79
C GLU A 127 -23.85 2.72 -1.57
N ALA A 128 -24.25 3.40 -0.50
CA ALA A 128 -23.73 4.73 -0.16
C ALA A 128 -22.21 4.72 0.06
N LYS A 129 -21.68 3.71 0.76
CA LYS A 129 -20.23 3.55 0.96
C LYS A 129 -19.49 3.28 -0.35
N HIS A 130 -20.10 2.51 -1.25
CA HIS A 130 -19.53 2.25 -2.56
C HIS A 130 -19.52 3.50 -3.44
N ALA A 131 -20.61 4.27 -3.45
CA ALA A 131 -20.72 5.55 -4.15
C ALA A 131 -19.68 6.56 -3.65
N MET A 132 -19.57 6.74 -2.33
CA MET A 132 -18.56 7.63 -1.73
C MET A 132 -17.13 7.21 -2.09
N LYS A 133 -16.85 5.90 -2.15
CA LYS A 133 -15.54 5.40 -2.55
C LYS A 133 -15.21 5.72 -4.00
N LEU A 134 -16.18 5.59 -4.91
CA LEU A 134 -16.01 5.96 -6.31
C LEU A 134 -15.77 7.46 -6.48
N GLU A 135 -16.55 8.29 -5.78
CA GLU A 135 -16.39 9.75 -5.80
C GLU A 135 -14.99 10.17 -5.28
N ALA A 136 -14.52 9.54 -4.19
CA ALA A 136 -13.18 9.80 -3.66
C ALA A 136 -12.06 9.43 -4.63
N ILE A 137 -12.24 8.33 -5.39
CA ILE A 137 -11.29 7.92 -6.44
C ILE A 137 -11.30 8.94 -7.58
N GLU A 138 -12.48 9.39 -8.01
CA GLU A 138 -12.62 10.36 -9.09
C GLU A 138 -11.99 11.70 -8.72
N LEU A 139 -12.24 12.19 -7.51
CA LEU A 139 -11.63 13.43 -7.00
C LEU A 139 -10.11 13.32 -6.90
N ARG A 140 -9.59 12.15 -6.53
CA ARG A 140 -8.15 11.88 -6.54
C ARG A 140 -7.60 11.90 -7.97
N LYS A 141 -8.27 11.24 -8.91
CA LYS A 141 -7.86 11.18 -10.31
C LYS A 141 -7.85 12.58 -10.94
N LYS A 142 -8.82 13.41 -10.61
CA LYS A 142 -8.90 14.82 -11.04
C LYS A 142 -7.72 15.65 -10.52
N ARG A 143 -7.41 15.55 -9.22
CA ARG A 143 -6.23 16.23 -8.65
C ARG A 143 -4.92 15.75 -9.29
N GLU A 144 -4.80 14.45 -9.54
CA GLU A 144 -3.61 13.90 -10.19
C GLU A 144 -3.49 14.34 -11.66
N SER A 145 -4.61 14.50 -12.40
CA SER A 145 -4.57 15.02 -13.77
C SER A 145 -4.22 16.51 -13.81
N GLU A 146 -4.82 17.33 -12.95
CA GLU A 146 -4.51 18.76 -12.83
C GLU A 146 -3.02 18.97 -12.48
N ALA A 147 -2.47 18.18 -11.56
CA ALA A 147 -1.05 18.23 -11.22
C ALA A 147 -0.14 17.85 -12.41
N ARG A 148 -0.53 16.85 -13.21
CA ARG A 148 0.23 16.45 -14.41
C ARG A 148 0.19 17.54 -15.48
N GLU A 149 -0.97 18.16 -15.67
CA GLU A 149 -1.17 19.24 -16.63
C GLU A 149 -0.29 20.45 -16.30
N LEU A 150 -0.27 20.86 -15.03
CA LEU A 150 0.60 21.94 -14.56
C LEU A 150 2.08 21.65 -14.80
N ILE A 151 2.54 20.42 -14.53
CA ILE A 151 3.92 20.01 -14.81
C ILE A 151 4.22 20.06 -16.32
N SER A 152 3.28 19.62 -17.16
CA SER A 152 3.47 19.69 -18.61
C SER A 152 3.55 21.13 -19.12
N GLU A 153 2.70 22.02 -18.60
CA GLU A 153 2.71 23.44 -18.93
C GLU A 153 4.04 24.11 -18.50
N GLN A 154 4.52 23.81 -17.29
CA GLN A 154 5.84 24.27 -16.84
C GLN A 154 6.98 23.75 -17.74
N HIS A 155 6.91 22.49 -18.15
CA HIS A 155 7.92 21.91 -19.03
C HIS A 155 7.89 22.57 -20.42
N GLU A 156 6.71 22.88 -20.94
CA GLU A 156 6.51 23.54 -22.22
C GLU A 156 6.99 25.00 -22.19
N THR A 157 6.63 25.77 -21.17
CA THR A 157 7.16 27.14 -20.98
C THR A 157 8.68 27.15 -20.85
N MET A 158 9.26 26.20 -20.11
CA MET A 158 10.70 26.03 -20.03
C MET A 158 11.34 25.67 -21.38
N LYS A 159 10.66 24.87 -22.21
CA LYS A 159 11.12 24.53 -23.56
C LYS A 159 11.20 25.78 -24.44
N TYR A 160 10.18 26.63 -24.45
CA TYR A 160 10.17 27.90 -25.20
C TYR A 160 11.24 28.87 -24.70
N TYR A 161 11.35 29.06 -23.38
CA TYR A 161 12.39 29.92 -22.81
C TYR A 161 13.81 29.43 -23.17
N ASN A 162 14.04 28.12 -23.09
CA ASN A 162 15.33 27.54 -23.47
C ASN A 162 15.60 27.69 -24.97
N TYR A 163 14.58 27.50 -25.81
CA TYR A 163 14.67 27.70 -27.26
C TYR A 163 15.10 29.14 -27.58
N ASP A 164 14.39 30.14 -27.04
CA ASP A 164 14.69 31.55 -27.28
C ASP A 164 16.09 31.94 -26.81
N ARG A 165 16.50 31.45 -25.63
CA ARG A 165 17.83 31.69 -25.10
C ARG A 165 18.92 31.07 -25.98
N ASP A 166 18.72 29.83 -26.40
CA ASP A 166 19.66 29.13 -27.26
C ASP A 166 19.71 29.79 -28.65
N MET A 167 18.57 30.23 -29.19
CA MET A 167 18.46 31.01 -30.42
C MET A 167 19.29 32.31 -30.35
N LYS A 168 19.08 33.11 -29.30
CA LYS A 168 19.84 34.35 -29.06
C LYS A 168 21.34 34.08 -28.95
N THR A 169 21.73 33.00 -28.30
CA THR A 169 23.14 32.60 -28.14
C THR A 169 23.75 32.20 -29.48
N PHE A 170 23.01 31.45 -30.29
CA PHE A 170 23.45 30.97 -31.60
C PHE A 170 23.66 32.13 -32.58
N LEU A 171 22.72 33.07 -32.65
CA LEU A 171 22.75 34.20 -33.57
C LEU A 171 23.72 35.31 -33.16
N LYS A 172 24.16 35.37 -31.91
CA LYS A 172 25.06 36.42 -31.43
C LYS A 172 26.41 36.39 -32.18
N PRO A 173 26.87 37.48 -32.83
CA PRO A 173 28.18 37.52 -33.47
C PRO A 173 29.33 37.21 -32.49
N HIS A 174 30.43 36.69 -33.03
CA HIS A 174 31.56 36.21 -32.22
C HIS A 174 32.93 36.65 -32.78
N ASP A 175 32.92 37.58 -33.73
CA ASP A 175 34.13 38.10 -34.40
C ASP A 175 35.03 38.88 -33.42
N ASP A 176 34.44 39.55 -32.43
CA ASP A 176 35.15 40.33 -31.40
C ASP A 176 35.49 39.53 -30.13
N ALA A 177 35.29 38.21 -30.13
CA ALA A 177 35.53 37.39 -28.95
C ALA A 177 37.03 37.26 -28.65
N LEU A 178 37.38 37.32 -27.36
CA LEU A 178 38.75 37.05 -26.92
C LEU A 178 39.19 35.64 -27.38
N PRO A 179 40.45 35.46 -27.83
CA PRO A 179 40.92 34.18 -28.39
C PRO A 179 40.74 32.97 -27.45
N ASN A 180 40.86 33.18 -26.13
CA ASN A 180 40.65 32.14 -25.12
C ASN A 180 39.17 31.78 -24.90
N MET A 181 38.24 32.66 -25.26
CA MET A 181 36.79 32.46 -25.10
C MET A 181 36.12 31.99 -26.40
N LEU A 182 36.72 32.28 -27.55
CA LEU A 182 36.19 31.94 -28.87
C LEU A 182 35.92 30.44 -29.02
N SER A 183 36.83 29.58 -28.57
CA SER A 183 36.66 28.12 -28.61
C SER A 183 35.42 27.65 -27.83
N PHE A 184 35.17 28.21 -26.64
CA PHE A 184 34.00 27.89 -25.83
C PHE A 184 32.70 28.38 -26.45
N ILE A 185 32.71 29.58 -27.05
CA ILE A 185 31.55 30.15 -27.73
C ILE A 185 31.17 29.28 -28.94
N LEU A 186 32.15 28.93 -29.78
CA LEU A 186 31.93 28.07 -30.94
C LEU A 186 31.43 26.68 -30.56
N ALA A 187 32.00 26.06 -29.53
CA ALA A 187 31.54 24.78 -29.01
C ALA A 187 30.08 24.85 -28.56
N ARG A 188 29.72 25.89 -27.77
CA ARG A 188 28.33 26.08 -27.32
C ARG A 188 27.37 26.27 -28.48
N LYS A 189 27.77 26.98 -29.53
CA LYS A 189 26.94 27.17 -30.72
C LYS A 189 26.76 25.87 -31.53
N ARG A 190 27.80 25.05 -31.66
CA ARG A 190 27.72 23.73 -32.29
C ARG A 190 26.77 22.80 -31.53
N ASP A 191 26.83 22.81 -30.20
CA ASP A 191 25.90 22.04 -29.36
C ASP A 191 24.44 22.46 -29.58
N ILE A 192 24.20 23.78 -29.66
CA ILE A 192 22.88 24.33 -29.96
C ILE A 192 22.42 23.93 -31.37
N ALA A 193 23.29 24.05 -32.37
CA ALA A 193 22.99 23.65 -33.75
C ALA A 193 22.62 22.16 -33.82
N ASN A 194 23.40 21.29 -33.19
CA ASN A 194 23.13 19.85 -33.11
C ASN A 194 21.80 19.54 -32.41
N LYS A 195 21.49 20.27 -31.32
CA LYS A 195 20.24 20.10 -30.55
C LYS A 195 18.99 20.41 -31.38
N TYR A 196 19.05 21.38 -32.29
CA TYR A 196 17.90 21.84 -33.08
C TYR A 196 17.98 21.50 -34.57
N GLY A 197 19.06 20.88 -35.04
CA GLY A 197 19.32 20.58 -36.44
C GLY A 197 19.57 21.82 -37.31
N TRP A 198 20.15 22.88 -36.73
CA TRP A 198 20.48 24.09 -37.48
C TRP A 198 21.80 23.96 -38.25
N PRO A 199 21.95 24.62 -39.41
CA PRO A 199 23.21 24.67 -40.13
C PRO A 199 24.29 25.35 -39.28
N CYS A 200 25.54 24.89 -39.37
CA CYS A 200 26.65 25.36 -38.54
C CYS A 200 27.92 25.48 -39.38
N ASP A 201 28.13 26.66 -39.96
CA ASP A 201 29.13 26.89 -41.01
C ASP A 201 30.34 27.72 -40.52
N PHE A 202 30.67 27.64 -39.21
CA PHE A 202 31.74 28.39 -38.54
C PHE A 202 32.64 27.53 -37.66
#